data_AF-A0A3E4S6D2-F1
#
_entry.id   AF-A0A3E4S6D2-F1
#
_cell.length_a   1.000
_cell.length_b   1.000
_cell.length_c   1.000
_cell.angle_alpha   90.00
_cell.angle_beta   90.00
_cell.angle_gamma   90.00
#
_symmetry.space_group_name_H-M   'P 1'
#
loop_
_entity.id
_entity.type
_entity.pdbx_description
1 polymer ?
#
loop_
_entity_poly.entity_id
_entity_poly.type
_entity_poly.pdbx_seq_one_letter_code
_entity_poly.pdbx_strand_id
1 'polypeptide(L)' 'MGQQPADTGSFGWAVLGFFFPIVGLILFLVWKSEKPVSAKQAGMGALASVISTVVLWILLIVFAVIVGSAVTY' A
#
# COMPACT_ATOMS: atom_id res chain seq x y z
N MET A 1 21.21 -21.49 -18.45
CA MET A 1 20.56 -21.13 -17.16
C MET A 1 20.47 -19.62 -17.14
N GLY A 2 19.28 -19.05 -17.37
CA GLY A 2 19.13 -17.59 -17.34
C GLY A 2 19.45 -17.10 -15.93
N GLN A 3 20.33 -16.09 -15.80
CA GLN A 3 20.62 -15.52 -14.50
C GLN A 3 19.33 -14.88 -13.96
N GLN A 4 18.74 -15.47 -12.92
CA GLN A 4 17.63 -14.84 -12.21
C GLN A 4 18.16 -13.51 -11.65
N PRO A 5 17.55 -12.35 -11.99
CA PRO A 5 18.00 -11.06 -11.49
C PRO A 5 18.08 -11.10 -9.96
N ALA A 6 19.14 -10.55 -9.39
CA ALA A 6 19.30 -10.50 -7.93
C ALA A 6 18.07 -9.84 -7.29
N ASP A 7 17.45 -10.51 -6.32
CA ASP A 7 16.31 -10.00 -5.56
C ASP A 7 16.76 -8.84 -4.66
N THR A 8 16.80 -7.65 -5.25
CA THR A 8 17.31 -6.43 -4.64
C THR A 8 16.26 -5.70 -3.80
N GLY A 9 14.98 -6.07 -3.93
CA GLY A 9 13.91 -5.40 -3.20
C GLY A 9 13.82 -3.91 -3.51
N SER A 10 13.85 -3.54 -4.79
CA SER A 10 13.78 -2.13 -5.22
C SER A 10 12.58 -1.40 -4.59
N PHE A 11 12.80 -0.14 -4.22
CA PHE A 11 11.78 0.75 -3.67
C PHE A 11 10.55 0.90 -4.60
N GLY A 12 10.75 0.73 -5.92
CA GLY A 12 9.65 0.76 -6.89
C GLY A 12 8.53 -0.25 -6.61
N TRP A 13 8.83 -1.39 -5.98
CA TRP A 13 7.83 -2.37 -5.60
C TRP A 13 6.90 -1.85 -4.51
N ALA A 14 7.44 -1.12 -3.53
CA ALA A 14 6.65 -0.48 -2.49
C ALA A 14 5.75 0.63 -3.08
N VAL A 15 6.29 1.44 -3.99
CA VAL A 15 5.50 2.48 -4.68
C VAL A 15 4.35 1.87 -5.48
N LEU A 16 4.63 0.80 -6.24
CA LEU A 16 3.61 0.11 -7.04
C LEU A 16 2.52 -0.51 -6.15
N GLY A 17 2.92 -1.17 -5.05
CA GLY A 17 1.97 -1.67 -4.06
C GLY A 17 1.14 -0.56 -3.42
N PHE A 18 1.72 0.62 -3.20
CA PHE A 18 1.01 1.75 -2.61
C PHE A 18 -0.08 2.33 -3.53
N PHE A 19 0.22 2.51 -4.82
CA PHE A 19 -0.78 3.03 -5.76
C PHE A 19 -1.81 1.98 -6.19
N PHE A 20 -1.43 0.70 -6.20
CA PHE A 20 -2.29 -0.41 -6.60
C PHE A 20 -2.26 -1.53 -5.54
N PRO A 21 -2.99 -1.38 -4.41
CA PRO A 21 -2.95 -2.30 -3.27
C PRO A 21 -3.21 -3.77 -3.65
N ILE A 22 -4.19 -4.00 -4.54
CA ILE A 22 -4.51 -5.38 -4.98
C ILE A 22 -3.34 -5.97 -5.77
N VAL A 23 -2.72 -5.20 -6.66
CA VAL A 23 -1.56 -5.66 -7.43
C VAL A 23 -0.37 -5.93 -6.49
N GLY A 24 -0.13 -5.05 -5.51
CA GLY A 24 0.89 -5.26 -4.48
C GLY A 24 0.68 -6.53 -3.65
N LEU A 25 -0.57 -6.84 -3.29
CA LEU A 25 -0.92 -8.06 -2.55
C LEU A 25 -0.73 -9.32 -3.41
N ILE A 26 -1.14 -9.28 -4.68
CA ILE A 26 -0.91 -10.37 -5.63
C ILE A 26 0.59 -10.62 -5.81
N LEU A 27 1.39 -9.57 -6.03
CA LEU A 27 2.84 -9.66 -6.15
C LEU A 27 3.48 -10.23 -4.88
N PHE A 28 3.02 -9.82 -3.69
CA PHE A 28 3.48 -10.38 -2.42
C PHE A 28 3.25 -11.90 -2.34
N LEU A 29 2.09 -12.38 -2.78
CA LEU A 29 1.76 -13.81 -2.75
C LEU A 29 2.51 -14.61 -3.83
N VAL A 30 2.51 -14.13 -5.08
CA VAL A 30 3.14 -14.81 -6.22
C VAL A 30 4.65 -14.89 -6.04
N TRP A 31 5.27 -13.88 -5.42
CA TRP A 31 6.72 -13.81 -5.25
C TRP A 31 7.22 -14.24 -3.88
N LYS A 32 6.34 -14.77 -3.03
CA LYS A 32 6.67 -15.20 -1.67
C LYS A 32 7.83 -16.20 -1.61
N SER A 33 7.93 -17.08 -2.62
CA SER A 33 8.97 -18.12 -2.68
C SER A 33 10.12 -17.78 -3.63
N GLU A 34 9.85 -17.02 -4.70
CA GLU A 34 10.83 -16.75 -5.77
C GLU A 34 11.68 -15.48 -5.54
N LYS A 35 11.07 -14.43 -4.95
CA LYS A 35 11.75 -13.15 -4.65
C LYS A 35 11.16 -12.49 -3.40
N PRO A 36 11.47 -13.04 -2.21
CA PRO A 36 10.85 -12.63 -0.95
C PRO A 36 11.13 -11.17 -0.56
N VAL A 37 12.27 -10.59 -0.98
CA VAL A 37 12.61 -9.20 -0.65
C VAL A 37 11.74 -8.23 -1.44
N SER A 38 11.63 -8.44 -2.76
CA SER A 38 10.71 -7.67 -3.62
C SER A 38 9.25 -7.88 -3.24
N ALA A 39 8.87 -9.12 -2.89
CA ALA A 39 7.54 -9.43 -2.39
C ALA A 39 7.22 -8.60 -1.13
N LYS A 40 8.13 -8.57 -0.15
CA LYS A 40 7.96 -7.81 1.09
C LYS A 40 7.76 -6.31 0.82
N GLN A 41 8.52 -5.72 -0.11
CA GLN A 41 8.35 -4.31 -0.47
C GLN A 41 6.97 -4.05 -1.09
N ALA A 42 6.53 -4.87 -2.04
CA ALA A 42 5.19 -4.75 -2.64
C ALA A 42 4.07 -4.89 -1.60
N GLY A 43 4.19 -5.87 -0.69
CA GLY A 43 3.24 -6.07 0.40
C GLY A 43 3.22 -4.93 1.41
N MET A 44 4.39 -4.37 1.79
CA MET A 44 4.48 -3.19 2.65
C MET A 44 3.83 -1.97 2.01
N GLY A 45 4.07 -1.74 0.72
CA GLY A 45 3.41 -0.68 -0.05
C GLY A 45 1.89 -0.82 -0.05
N ALA A 46 1.39 -2.02 -0.35
CA ALA A 46 -0.04 -2.32 -0.33
C ALA A 46 -0.66 -2.07 1.05
N LEU A 47 -0.03 -2.58 2.12
CA LEU A 47 -0.50 -2.35 3.49
C LEU A 47 -0.52 -0.87 3.86
N ALA A 48 0.55 -0.13 3.52
CA ALA A 48 0.63 1.31 3.77
C ALA A 48 -0.52 2.08 3.09
N SER A 49 -0.86 1.75 1.85
CA SER A 49 -1.96 2.42 1.14
C SER A 49 -3.33 2.20 1.79
N VAL A 50 -3.60 0.98 2.25
CA VAL A 50 -4.85 0.64 2.95
C VAL A 50 -4.93 1.43 4.26
N ILE A 51 -3.86 1.44 5.03
CA ILE A 51 -3.79 2.20 6.29
C ILE A 51 -3.97 3.69 6.04
N SER A 52 -3.22 4.27 5.09
CA SER A 52 -3.34 5.69 4.74
C SER A 52 -4.76 6.06 4.30
N THR A 53 -5.41 5.21 3.49
CA THR A 53 -6.79 5.43 3.05
C THR A 53 -7.75 5.45 4.22
N VAL A 54 -7.66 4.47 5.12
CA VAL A 54 -8.52 4.40 6.33
C VAL A 54 -8.34 5.62 7.22
N VAL A 55 -7.08 6.02 7.49
CA VAL A 55 -6.77 7.19 8.32
C VAL A 55 -7.33 8.47 7.69
N LEU A 56 -7.15 8.67 6.38
CA LEU A 56 -7.68 9.85 5.68
C LEU A 56 -9.21 9.90 5.75
N TRP A 57 -9.91 8.79 5.56
CA TRP A 57 -11.37 8.73 5.67
C TRP A 57 -11.86 9.09 7.07
N ILE A 58 -11.21 8.58 8.11
CA ILE A 58 -11.56 8.91 9.50
C ILE A 58 -11.39 10.41 9.74
N LEU A 59 -10.26 10.99 9.33
CA LEU A 59 -10.00 12.42 9.48
C LEU A 59 -11.03 13.28 8.73
N LEU A 60 -11.38 12.90 7.51
CA LEU A 60 -12.40 13.60 6.71
C LEU A 60 -13.79 13.53 7.36
N ILE A 61 -14.18 12.38 7.92
CA ILE A 61 -15.46 12.23 8.62
C ILE A 61 -15.49 13.11 9.86
N VAL A 62 -14.44 13.07 10.70
CA VAL A 62 -14.35 13.91 11.89
C VAL A 62 -14.41 15.39 11.53
N PHE A 63 -13.64 15.81 10.52
CA PHE A 63 -13.65 17.17 10.02
C PHE A 63 -15.02 17.59 9.49
N ALA A 64 -15.67 16.74 8.68
CA ALA A 64 -16.99 17.00 8.14
C ALA A 64 -18.07 17.11 9.24
N VAL A 65 -17.98 16.32 10.30
CA VAL A 65 -18.89 16.42 11.45
C VAL A 65 -18.70 17.74 12.19
N ILE A 66 -17.46 18.16 12.45
CA ILE A 66 -17.16 19.42 13.15
C ILE A 66 -17.59 20.64 12.33
N VAL A 67 -17.29 20.65 11.03
CA VAL A 67 -17.67 21.76 10.15
C VAL A 67 -19.18 21.77 9.89
N GLY A 68 -19.77 20.59 9.63
CA GLY A 68 -21.19 20.46 9.37
C GLY A 68 -22.03 20.88 10.57
N SER A 69 -21.62 20.52 11.79
CA SER A 69 -22.27 21.02 13.00
C SER A 69 -22.16 22.53 13.10
N ALA A 70 -20.96 23.11 12.91
CA ALA A 70 -20.73 24.55 12.97
C ALA A 70 -21.58 25.39 11.99
N VAL A 71 -21.92 24.85 10.81
CA VAL A 71 -22.74 25.54 9.79
C VAL A 71 -24.25 25.54 10.15
N THR A 72 -24.68 24.69 11.08
CA THR A 72 -26.10 24.52 11.43
C THR A 72 -26.54 25.34 12.65
N TYR A 73 -25.62 26.06 13.30
CA TYR A 73 -25.89 27.00 14.41
C TYR A 73 -25.86 28.45 13.92
#